data_AF-A0A7W6SSF4-F1
#
_entry.id   AF-A0A7W6SSF4-F1
#
_cell.length_a   1.000
_cell.length_b   1.000
_cell.length_c   1.000
_cell.angle_alpha   90.00
_cell.angle_beta   90.00
_cell.angle_gamma   90.00
#
_symmetry.space_group_name_H-M   'P 1'
#
loop_
_entity.id
_entity.type
_entity.pdbx_description
1 polymer ?
#
loop_
_entity_poly.entity_id
_entity_poly.type
_entity_poly.pdbx_seq_one_letter_code
_entity_poly.pdbx_strand_id
1 'polypeptide(L)'
;MADMQSGIGPFVGVFLQERGWASGLIGTAMTIGNIAGMLITTPIGGFIDASRNKRMWVVIPGICVVAASAIILISQNFWAVTFSQIAQSLASAAIVPAVTGITLGIARQKGFNALNGRNQAFNHAGNMVGAALSGYLGYKFGYVAVFVLAAVFGAIAIACVMMIPAKSIDDRAARGSREDDSKAPPDGMSVLLKHKPLLVLALALALFHLGNAAIVPLYGLAAVAEGQANGPSFVATTVVIAQGVMIVTSLIAMQVAGKRNYWPVILVSFIFLPVRGVLAFFVTGWWGVVPMQVLDGIGTGLQTVAVPGMIARSLNGTGRINLGQGAVITVQGVGASLSPALGGWIAQWIGYGPTFLLLGGFGLASTALWLAFGAAVKKY
;
A
#
# COMPACT_ATOMS: atom_id res chain seq x y z
N MET A 1 6.50 10.34 -5.93
CA MET A 1 5.68 9.14 -5.69
C MET A 1 6.25 8.24 -4.61
N ALA A 2 7.51 8.40 -4.16
CA ALA A 2 7.92 7.81 -2.88
C ALA A 2 6.86 8.18 -1.84
N ASP A 3 6.32 7.18 -1.14
CA ASP A 3 5.34 7.44 -0.10
C ASP A 3 6.10 8.24 0.98
N MET A 4 5.67 9.46 1.28
CA MET A 4 6.32 10.31 2.29
C MET A 4 6.34 9.62 3.66
N GLN A 5 5.47 8.62 3.84
CA GLN A 5 5.40 7.70 4.96
C GLN A 5 6.48 6.60 4.94
N SER A 6 7.02 6.20 3.78
CA SER A 6 7.96 5.08 3.68
C SER A 6 9.34 5.36 4.29
N GLY A 7 9.77 6.62 4.31
CA GLY A 7 11.04 7.03 4.95
C GLY A 7 10.96 7.17 6.48
N ILE A 8 9.76 7.43 7.02
CA ILE A 8 9.53 7.69 8.46
C ILE A 8 8.88 6.48 9.14
N GLY A 9 7.85 5.90 8.50
CA GLY A 9 6.94 4.89 9.05
C GLY A 9 7.63 3.69 9.68
N PRO A 10 8.59 3.02 9.01
CA PRO A 10 9.33 1.91 9.59
C PRO A 10 10.16 2.31 10.83
N PHE A 11 10.51 3.58 10.98
CA PHE A 11 11.40 4.09 12.03
C PHE A 11 10.66 4.76 13.20
N VAL A 12 9.39 5.17 13.05
CA VAL A 12 8.61 5.80 14.15
C VAL A 12 8.54 4.89 15.37
N GLY A 13 8.24 3.61 15.17
CA GLY A 13 8.13 2.66 16.27
C GLY A 13 9.44 2.52 17.05
N VAL A 14 10.56 2.44 16.33
CA VAL A 14 11.90 2.35 16.95
C VAL A 14 12.25 3.66 17.69
N PHE A 15 11.97 4.81 17.08
CA PHE A 15 12.17 6.12 17.71
C PHE A 15 11.41 6.27 19.03
N LEU A 16 10.13 5.89 19.06
CA LEU A 16 9.31 5.97 20.28
C LEU A 16 9.80 4.99 21.34
N GLN A 17 10.24 3.80 20.94
CA GLN A 17 10.80 2.81 21.85
C GLN A 17 12.09 3.30 22.52
N GLU A 18 12.99 3.93 21.76
CA GLU A 18 14.18 4.59 22.32
C GLU A 18 13.84 5.72 23.31
N ARG A 19 12.66 6.33 23.16
CA ARG A 19 12.13 7.34 24.09
C ARG A 19 11.36 6.72 25.27
N GLY A 20 11.51 5.41 25.50
CA GLY A 20 10.96 4.70 26.67
C GLY A 20 9.48 4.33 26.54
N TRP A 21 8.88 4.47 25.35
CA TRP A 21 7.51 4.03 25.17
C TRP A 21 7.39 2.51 25.25
N ALA A 22 6.36 2.04 25.95
CA ALA A 22 5.95 0.66 25.87
C ALA A 22 5.45 0.32 24.46
N SER A 23 5.81 -0.86 23.95
CA SER A 23 5.39 -1.36 22.63
C SER A 23 3.88 -1.34 22.45
N GLY A 24 3.11 -1.61 23.51
CA GLY A 24 1.65 -1.55 23.50
C GLY A 24 1.09 -0.15 23.18
N LEU A 25 1.68 0.92 23.73
CA LEU A 25 1.24 2.29 23.45
C LEU A 25 1.55 2.71 22.01
N ILE A 26 2.72 2.31 21.50
CA ILE A 26 3.11 2.53 20.10
C ILE A 26 2.09 1.83 19.18
N GLY A 27 1.82 0.55 19.43
CA GLY A 27 0.85 -0.23 18.65
C GLY A 27 -0.55 0.38 18.66
N THR A 28 -1.03 0.85 19.81
CA THR A 28 -2.32 1.53 19.95
C THR A 28 -2.37 2.81 19.12
N ALA A 29 -1.38 3.69 19.23
CA ALA A 29 -1.34 4.95 18.48
C ALA A 29 -1.31 4.72 16.95
N MET A 30 -0.51 3.75 16.49
CA MET A 30 -0.46 3.37 15.08
C MET A 30 -1.79 2.80 14.59
N THR A 31 -2.45 1.96 15.40
CA THR A 31 -3.74 1.34 15.06
C THR A 31 -4.84 2.39 14.91
N ILE A 32 -4.93 3.33 15.85
CA ILE A 32 -5.90 4.44 15.78
C ILE A 32 -5.72 5.23 14.47
N GLY A 33 -4.48 5.58 14.12
CA GLY A 33 -4.17 6.27 12.87
C GLY A 33 -4.63 5.48 11.64
N ASN A 34 -4.26 4.19 11.56
CA ASN A 34 -4.62 3.33 10.45
C ASN A 34 -6.14 3.19 10.27
N ILE A 35 -6.89 3.03 11.38
CA ILE A 35 -8.36 2.98 11.33
C ILE A 35 -8.93 4.30 10.81
N ALA A 36 -8.44 5.45 11.31
CA ALA A 36 -8.89 6.76 10.85
C ALA A 36 -8.65 6.96 9.34
N GLY A 37 -7.45 6.62 8.85
CA GLY A 37 -7.12 6.67 7.42
C GLY A 37 -8.01 5.75 6.58
N MET A 38 -8.23 4.52 7.04
CA MET A 38 -9.07 3.53 6.35
C MET A 38 -10.52 3.97 6.21
N LEU A 39 -11.10 4.59 7.25
CA LEU A 39 -12.48 5.10 7.26
C LEU A 39 -12.68 6.24 6.25
N ILE A 40 -11.65 7.07 6.03
CA ILE A 40 -11.76 8.23 5.14
C ILE A 40 -11.28 7.98 3.71
N THR A 41 -10.56 6.87 3.47
CA THR A 41 -9.96 6.56 2.15
C THR A 41 -11.00 6.53 1.03
N THR A 42 -12.14 5.89 1.27
CA THR A 42 -13.24 5.83 0.29
C THR A 42 -13.85 7.22 0.01
N PRO A 43 -14.34 7.99 1.00
CA PRO A 43 -14.94 9.29 0.72
C PRO A 43 -13.94 10.31 0.12
N ILE A 44 -12.66 10.26 0.49
CA ILE A 44 -11.61 11.08 -0.14
C ILE A 44 -11.51 10.81 -1.65
N GLY A 45 -11.59 9.54 -2.08
CA GLY A 45 -11.63 9.19 -3.50
C GLY A 45 -12.75 9.91 -4.25
N GLY A 46 -13.93 10.02 -3.64
CA GLY A 46 -15.07 10.77 -4.19
C GLY A 46 -14.81 12.29 -4.26
N PHE A 47 -14.20 12.89 -3.24
CA PHE A 47 -13.82 14.30 -3.27
C PHE A 47 -12.77 14.60 -4.36
N ILE A 48 -11.84 13.67 -4.59
CA ILE A 48 -10.84 13.76 -5.67
C ILE A 48 -11.51 13.68 -7.05
N ASP A 49 -12.48 12.77 -7.24
CA ASP A 49 -13.27 12.65 -8.47
C ASP A 49 -14.06 13.93 -8.79
N ALA A 50 -14.60 14.61 -7.77
CA ALA A 50 -15.34 15.86 -7.91
C ALA A 50 -14.45 17.10 -8.11
N SER A 51 -13.16 17.02 -7.74
CA SER A 51 -12.26 18.16 -7.76
C SER A 51 -11.66 18.42 -9.14
N ARG A 52 -11.52 19.72 -9.48
CA ARG A 52 -10.75 20.22 -10.63
C ARG A 52 -9.27 20.45 -10.32
N ASN A 53 -8.91 20.44 -9.03
CA ASN A 53 -7.57 20.78 -8.56
C ASN A 53 -6.84 19.54 -8.05
N LYS A 54 -6.73 18.50 -8.90
CA LYS A 54 -6.18 17.18 -8.51
C LYS A 54 -4.76 17.24 -7.94
N ARG A 55 -3.95 18.20 -8.37
CA ARG A 55 -2.60 18.45 -7.83
C ARG A 55 -2.63 18.79 -6.33
N MET A 56 -3.64 19.53 -5.87
CA MET A 56 -3.76 19.93 -4.47
C MET A 56 -4.06 18.75 -3.54
N TRP A 57 -4.68 17.69 -4.07
CA TRP A 57 -4.89 16.43 -3.35
C TRP A 57 -3.62 15.57 -3.22
N VAL A 58 -2.48 16.05 -3.72
CA VAL A 58 -1.15 15.52 -3.41
C VAL A 58 -0.38 16.53 -2.55
N VAL A 59 -0.44 17.82 -2.90
CA VAL A 59 0.33 18.88 -2.21
C VAL A 59 -0.12 19.08 -0.77
N ILE A 60 -1.42 19.29 -0.52
CA ILE A 60 -1.93 19.54 0.85
C ILE A 60 -1.65 18.33 1.74
N PRO A 61 -2.01 17.09 1.34
CA PRO A 61 -1.67 15.92 2.14
C PRO A 61 -0.17 15.76 2.36
N GLY A 62 0.68 16.03 1.36
CA GLY A 62 2.14 15.99 1.52
C GLY A 62 2.63 16.96 2.60
N ILE A 63 2.14 18.20 2.61
CA ILE A 63 2.45 19.18 3.66
C ILE A 63 1.98 18.67 5.03
N CYS A 64 0.74 18.17 5.11
CA CYS A 64 0.18 17.62 6.34
C CYS A 64 0.99 16.45 6.90
N VAL A 65 1.46 15.53 6.04
CA VAL A 65 2.30 14.40 6.46
C VAL A 65 3.62 14.91 7.05
N VAL A 66 4.30 15.85 6.40
CA VAL A 66 5.57 16.42 6.91
C VAL A 66 5.35 17.17 8.22
N ALA A 67 4.32 18.01 8.29
CA ALA A 67 3.99 18.78 9.49
C ALA A 67 3.63 17.86 10.67
N ALA A 68 2.77 16.86 10.45
CA ALA A 68 2.42 15.88 11.48
C ALA A 68 3.63 15.05 11.93
N SER A 69 4.54 14.73 11.01
CA SER A 69 5.80 14.05 11.37
C SER A 69 6.69 14.92 12.26
N ALA A 70 6.72 16.23 12.05
CA ALA A 70 7.48 17.15 12.90
C ALA A 70 6.92 17.21 14.34
N ILE A 71 5.61 17.05 14.54
CA ILE A 71 5.00 17.01 15.88
C ILE A 71 5.56 15.84 16.70
N ILE A 72 5.75 14.66 16.08
CA ILE A 72 6.33 13.47 16.74
C ILE A 72 7.77 13.75 17.22
N LEU A 73 8.53 14.56 16.47
CA LEU A 73 9.89 14.94 16.82
C LEU A 73 9.93 15.92 18.01
N ILE A 74 8.94 16.81 18.12
CA ILE A 74 8.87 17.83 19.17
C ILE A 74 8.25 17.29 20.46
N SER A 75 7.22 16.45 20.37
CA SER A 75 6.46 15.94 21.51
C SER A 75 6.24 14.45 21.44
N GLN A 76 6.68 13.75 22.49
CA GLN A 76 6.51 12.30 22.65
C GLN A 76 5.42 11.97 23.69
N ASN A 77 4.48 12.89 23.93
CA ASN A 77 3.27 12.58 24.67
C ASN A 77 2.35 11.67 23.85
N PHE A 78 1.68 10.73 24.51
CA PHE A 78 0.75 9.78 23.87
C PHE A 78 -0.23 10.44 22.90
N TRP A 79 -0.90 11.51 23.33
CA TRP A 79 -1.91 12.20 22.53
C TRP A 79 -1.31 12.95 21.35
N ALA A 80 -0.15 13.61 21.55
CA ALA A 80 0.53 14.32 20.47
C ALA A 80 0.92 13.36 19.33
N VAL A 81 1.50 12.21 19.68
CA VAL A 81 1.85 11.16 18.70
C VAL A 81 0.58 10.58 18.08
N THR A 82 -0.45 10.25 18.86
CA THR A 82 -1.70 9.67 18.33
C THR A 82 -2.40 10.60 17.35
N PHE A 83 -2.53 11.89 17.67
CA PHE A 83 -3.10 12.88 16.74
C PHE A 83 -2.23 13.08 15.50
N SER A 84 -0.91 13.00 15.63
CA SER A 84 0.02 13.02 14.48
C SER A 84 -0.19 11.81 13.57
N GLN A 85 -0.32 10.61 14.14
CA GLN A 85 -0.57 9.37 13.39
C GLN A 85 -1.93 9.42 12.67
N ILE A 86 -2.97 9.97 13.30
CA ILE A 86 -4.27 10.23 12.66
C ILE A 86 -4.08 11.19 11.49
N ALA A 87 -3.46 12.35 11.71
CA ALA A 87 -3.26 13.36 10.68
C ALA A 87 -2.46 12.82 9.48
N GLN A 88 -1.38 12.08 9.73
CA GLN A 88 -0.61 11.40 8.69
C GLN A 88 -1.46 10.40 7.91
N SER A 89 -2.22 9.55 8.60
CA SER A 89 -3.02 8.51 7.94
C SER A 89 -4.17 9.07 7.11
N LEU A 90 -4.84 10.12 7.61
CA LEU A 90 -5.88 10.86 6.86
C LEU A 90 -5.30 11.52 5.61
N ALA A 91 -4.11 12.12 5.72
CA ALA A 91 -3.42 12.74 4.59
C ALA A 91 -2.98 11.68 3.56
N SER A 92 -2.29 10.63 3.99
CA SER A 92 -1.81 9.55 3.11
C SER A 92 -2.94 8.87 2.33
N ALA A 93 -4.14 8.77 2.91
CA ALA A 93 -5.31 8.20 2.26
C ALA A 93 -5.69 8.88 0.92
N ALA A 94 -5.32 10.14 0.73
CA ALA A 94 -5.58 10.89 -0.50
C ALA A 94 -4.55 10.67 -1.61
N ILE A 95 -3.31 10.31 -1.27
CA ILE A 95 -2.18 10.37 -2.21
C ILE A 95 -2.34 9.34 -3.33
N VAL A 96 -2.63 8.08 -3.01
CA VAL A 96 -2.75 7.01 -4.01
C VAL A 96 -3.89 7.25 -4.99
N PRO A 97 -5.14 7.55 -4.56
CA PRO A 97 -6.20 7.93 -5.48
C PRO A 97 -5.87 9.21 -6.26
N ALA A 98 -5.30 10.25 -5.63
CA ALA A 98 -4.98 11.49 -6.32
C ALA A 98 -3.95 11.29 -7.44
N VAL A 99 -2.88 10.55 -7.19
CA VAL A 99 -1.88 10.27 -8.23
C VAL A 99 -2.45 9.36 -9.31
N THR A 100 -3.32 8.41 -8.96
CA THR A 100 -4.02 7.57 -9.95
C THR A 100 -4.91 8.43 -10.85
N GLY A 101 -5.68 9.35 -10.27
CA GLY A 101 -6.49 10.33 -11.00
C GLY A 101 -5.65 11.25 -11.89
N ILE A 102 -4.53 11.78 -11.42
CA ILE A 102 -3.61 12.61 -12.23
C ILE A 102 -3.05 11.78 -13.40
N THR A 103 -2.61 10.55 -13.13
CA THR A 103 -2.09 9.62 -14.13
C THR A 103 -3.13 9.38 -15.23
N LEU A 104 -4.37 9.11 -14.84
CA LEU A 104 -5.47 8.88 -15.77
C LEU A 104 -5.87 10.15 -16.52
N GLY A 105 -5.83 11.33 -15.87
CA GLY A 105 -6.09 12.62 -16.51
C GLY A 105 -5.08 12.98 -17.59
N ILE A 106 -3.80 12.61 -17.40
CA ILE A 106 -2.73 12.86 -18.37
C ILE A 106 -2.74 11.80 -19.48
N ALA A 107 -2.74 10.52 -19.10
CA ALA A 107 -2.53 9.43 -20.05
C ALA A 107 -3.82 8.95 -20.73
N ARG A 108 -4.99 9.32 -20.19
CA ARG A 108 -6.32 8.78 -20.53
C ARG A 108 -6.32 7.25 -20.38
N GLN A 109 -7.45 6.61 -20.69
CA GLN A 109 -7.59 5.15 -20.58
C GLN A 109 -6.56 4.38 -21.40
N LYS A 110 -6.23 4.85 -22.62
CA LYS A 110 -5.30 4.15 -23.53
C LYS A 110 -3.86 4.14 -23.03
N GLY A 111 -3.40 5.23 -22.40
CA GLY A 111 -2.03 5.36 -21.89
C GLY A 111 -1.88 5.00 -20.42
N PHE A 112 -2.98 4.79 -19.69
CA PHE A 112 -2.99 4.64 -18.24
C PHE A 112 -2.04 3.54 -17.76
N ASN A 113 -2.07 2.36 -18.38
CA ASN A 113 -1.28 1.21 -17.91
C ASN A 113 0.21 1.47 -17.98
N ALA A 114 0.68 2.04 -19.10
CA ALA A 114 2.08 2.36 -19.29
C ALA A 114 2.56 3.43 -18.29
N LEU A 115 1.76 4.47 -18.06
CA LEU A 115 2.14 5.52 -17.13
C LEU A 115 2.03 5.05 -15.67
N ASN A 116 0.95 4.36 -15.30
CA ASN A 116 0.74 3.79 -13.97
C ASN A 116 1.85 2.79 -13.61
N GLY A 117 2.23 1.92 -14.54
CA GLY A 117 3.33 0.97 -14.36
C GLY A 117 4.68 1.64 -14.04
N ARG A 118 5.05 2.65 -14.82
CA ARG A 118 6.26 3.46 -14.55
C ARG A 118 6.16 4.19 -13.22
N ASN A 119 4.98 4.74 -12.93
CA ASN A 119 4.68 5.43 -11.69
C ASN A 119 4.85 4.52 -10.45
N GLN A 120 4.39 3.26 -10.52
CA GLN A 120 4.59 2.28 -9.45
C GLN A 120 6.06 1.86 -9.35
N ALA A 121 6.75 1.64 -10.46
CA ALA A 121 8.19 1.37 -10.44
C ALA A 121 8.97 2.51 -9.74
N PHE A 122 8.64 3.77 -10.00
CA PHE A 122 9.22 4.92 -9.30
C PHE A 122 8.76 5.05 -7.83
N ASN A 123 7.53 4.64 -7.49
CA ASN A 123 7.08 4.55 -6.09
C ASN A 123 7.96 3.56 -5.32
N HIS A 124 8.15 2.35 -5.84
CA HIS A 124 8.98 1.32 -5.21
C HIS A 124 10.45 1.71 -5.13
N ALA A 125 11.02 2.29 -6.20
CA ALA A 125 12.38 2.82 -6.18
C ALA A 125 12.55 3.91 -5.12
N GLY A 126 11.57 4.82 -5.01
CA GLY A 126 11.55 5.87 -4.00
C GLY A 126 11.50 5.32 -2.57
N ASN A 127 10.64 4.33 -2.31
CA ASN A 127 10.53 3.68 -1.00
C ASN A 127 11.82 2.92 -0.63
N MET A 128 12.45 2.25 -1.59
CA MET A 128 13.73 1.55 -1.41
C MET A 128 14.84 2.54 -1.03
N VAL A 129 14.99 3.62 -1.80
CA VAL A 129 16.00 4.67 -1.54
C VAL A 129 15.71 5.37 -0.21
N GLY A 130 14.45 5.68 0.07
CA GLY A 130 14.03 6.31 1.32
C GLY A 130 14.37 5.46 2.55
N ALA A 131 14.01 4.17 2.53
CA ALA A 131 14.34 3.27 3.64
C ALA A 131 15.86 3.12 3.84
N ALA A 132 16.63 2.97 2.74
CA ALA A 132 18.08 2.83 2.81
C ALA A 132 18.77 4.09 3.36
N LEU A 133 18.38 5.27 2.87
CA LEU A 133 18.92 6.54 3.35
C LEU A 133 18.49 6.84 4.79
N SER A 134 17.24 6.59 5.15
CA SER A 134 16.76 6.73 6.53
C SER A 134 17.53 5.81 7.48
N GLY A 135 17.79 4.56 7.10
CA GLY A 135 18.59 3.64 7.90
C GLY A 135 20.03 4.13 8.10
N TYR A 136 20.68 4.56 7.01
CA TYR A 136 22.05 5.09 7.07
C TYR A 136 22.17 6.38 7.89
N LEU A 137 21.30 7.36 7.61
CA LEU A 137 21.31 8.65 8.32
C LEU A 137 20.86 8.51 9.77
N GLY A 138 19.87 7.66 10.05
CA GLY A 138 19.44 7.35 11.41
C GLY A 138 20.58 6.75 12.25
N TYR A 139 21.35 5.83 11.67
CA TYR A 139 22.52 5.25 12.34
C TYR A 139 23.63 6.29 12.60
N LYS A 140 23.93 7.15 11.63
CA LYS A 140 25.07 8.08 11.70
C LYS A 140 24.77 9.38 12.46
N PHE A 141 23.55 9.89 12.35
CA PHE A 141 23.17 11.24 12.80
C PHE A 141 21.91 11.24 13.70
N GLY A 142 21.33 10.08 13.99
CA GLY A 142 20.11 9.95 14.79
C GLY A 142 18.83 10.25 14.01
N TYR A 143 17.68 10.08 14.68
CA TYR A 143 16.35 10.16 14.04
C TYR A 143 16.01 11.54 13.50
N VAL A 144 16.55 12.62 14.06
CA VAL A 144 16.34 13.98 13.55
C VAL A 144 16.70 14.05 12.06
N ALA A 145 17.79 13.41 11.63
CA ALA A 145 18.19 13.35 10.23
C ALA A 145 17.18 12.61 9.35
N VAL A 146 16.51 11.57 9.88
CA VAL A 146 15.45 10.83 9.18
C VAL A 146 14.22 11.70 8.93
N PHE A 147 13.80 12.46 9.95
CA PHE A 147 12.68 13.41 9.81
C PHE A 147 13.01 14.55 8.83
N VAL A 148 14.24 15.09 8.88
CA VAL A 148 14.71 16.11 7.92
C VAL A 148 14.74 15.55 6.50
N LEU A 149 15.25 14.34 6.30
CA LEU A 149 15.26 13.68 4.98
C LEU A 149 13.83 13.59 4.41
N ALA A 150 12.86 13.17 5.22
CA ALA A 150 11.48 13.06 4.78
C ALA A 150 10.85 14.44 4.46
N ALA A 151 11.20 15.49 5.19
CA ALA A 151 10.78 16.85 4.86
C ALA A 151 11.36 17.31 3.51
N VAL A 152 12.64 17.01 3.24
CA VAL A 152 13.28 17.29 1.94
C VAL A 152 12.59 16.54 0.80
N PHE A 153 12.32 15.23 0.98
CA PHE A 153 11.59 14.45 -0.01
C PHE A 153 10.16 14.97 -0.24
N GLY A 154 9.50 15.42 0.81
CA GLY A 154 8.20 16.09 0.71
C GLY A 154 8.26 17.37 -0.11
N ALA A 155 9.23 18.24 0.15
CA ALA A 155 9.43 19.47 -0.60
C ALA A 155 9.71 19.19 -2.09
N ILE A 156 10.58 18.21 -2.39
CA ILE A 156 10.87 17.78 -3.77
C ILE A 156 9.60 17.25 -4.44
N ALA A 157 8.83 16.38 -3.76
CA ALA A 157 7.59 15.83 -4.29
C ALA A 157 6.57 16.92 -4.63
N ILE A 158 6.39 17.90 -3.72
CA ILE A 158 5.50 19.05 -3.93
C ILE A 158 5.97 19.88 -5.14
N ALA A 159 7.26 20.20 -5.21
CA ALA A 159 7.83 20.94 -6.34
C ALA A 159 7.57 20.21 -7.67
N CYS A 160 7.86 18.90 -7.74
CA CYS A 160 7.62 18.09 -8.93
C CYS A 160 6.13 18.06 -9.33
N VAL A 161 5.20 17.95 -8.37
CA VAL A 161 3.76 17.96 -8.66
C VAL A 161 3.31 19.33 -9.17
N MET A 162 3.86 20.42 -8.62
CA MET A 162 3.54 21.78 -9.07
C MET A 162 4.08 22.08 -10.47
N MET A 163 5.16 21.42 -10.88
CA MET A 163 5.69 21.49 -12.25
C MET A 163 4.80 20.77 -13.28
N ILE A 164 3.89 19.90 -12.87
CA ILE A 164 2.91 19.28 -13.78
C ILE A 164 1.93 20.37 -14.26
N PRO A 165 1.86 20.65 -15.59
CA PRO A 165 0.96 21.67 -16.11
C PRO A 165 -0.50 21.34 -15.76
N ALA A 166 -1.21 22.26 -15.09
CA ALA A 166 -2.60 22.03 -14.70
C ALA A 166 -3.48 21.63 -15.89
N LYS A 167 -3.23 22.28 -17.03
CA LYS A 167 -3.98 22.09 -18.28
C LYS A 167 -3.75 20.73 -18.94
N SER A 168 -2.69 19.99 -18.58
CA SER A 168 -2.46 18.65 -19.12
C SER A 168 -3.25 17.57 -18.37
N ILE A 169 -3.90 17.91 -17.25
CA ILE A 169 -4.72 16.98 -16.47
C ILE A 169 -6.17 17.15 -16.92
N ASP A 170 -6.68 16.18 -17.69
CA ASP A 170 -8.08 16.14 -18.06
C ASP A 170 -8.92 15.60 -16.88
N ASP A 171 -9.63 16.51 -16.19
CA ASP A 171 -10.43 16.16 -15.02
C ASP A 171 -11.54 15.15 -15.30
N ARG A 172 -12.08 15.16 -16.53
CA ARG A 172 -13.14 14.23 -16.94
C ARG A 172 -12.57 12.85 -17.17
N ALA A 173 -11.41 12.77 -17.85
CA ALA A 173 -10.70 11.51 -18.04
C ALA A 173 -10.27 10.92 -16.69
N ALA A 174 -9.80 11.76 -15.76
CA ALA A 174 -9.31 11.36 -14.45
C ALA A 174 -10.36 10.72 -13.52
N ARG A 175 -11.64 11.08 -13.67
CA ARG A 175 -12.77 10.43 -12.98
C ARG A 175 -13.47 9.37 -13.83
N GLY A 176 -13.20 9.36 -15.14
CA GLY A 176 -13.82 8.46 -16.12
C GLY A 176 -15.28 8.78 -16.43
N SER A 177 -15.67 10.05 -16.59
CA SER A 177 -17.07 10.46 -16.88
C SER A 177 -17.37 10.60 -18.39
N ARG A 178 -18.63 10.36 -18.81
CA ARG A 178 -19.15 10.74 -20.15
C ARG A 178 -19.88 12.09 -20.11
N GLU A 179 -20.27 12.64 -21.28
CA GLU A 179 -20.82 14.00 -21.43
C GLU A 179 -22.10 14.28 -20.61
N ASP A 180 -22.91 13.26 -20.31
CA ASP A 180 -24.25 13.41 -19.71
C ASP A 180 -24.42 12.88 -18.26
N ASP A 181 -23.33 12.65 -17.51
CA ASP A 181 -23.46 12.04 -16.17
C ASP A 181 -24.07 12.97 -15.11
N SER A 182 -25.02 12.42 -14.34
CA SER A 182 -25.77 13.13 -13.30
C SER A 182 -24.89 13.58 -12.12
N LYS A 183 -25.25 14.73 -11.52
CA LYS A 183 -24.48 15.43 -10.47
C LYS A 183 -24.53 14.79 -9.07
N ALA A 184 -25.15 13.63 -8.89
CA ALA A 184 -25.37 13.07 -7.55
C ALA A 184 -24.08 12.45 -6.98
N PRO A 185 -23.69 12.76 -5.72
CA PRO A 185 -22.58 12.09 -5.06
C PRO A 185 -22.97 10.63 -4.77
N PRO A 186 -22.26 9.64 -5.33
CA PRO A 186 -22.57 8.25 -5.06
C PRO A 186 -21.82 7.78 -3.81
N ASP A 187 -22.47 6.92 -3.03
CA ASP A 187 -21.83 6.15 -1.96
C ASP A 187 -20.85 5.12 -2.55
N GLY A 188 -19.57 5.22 -2.18
CA GLY A 188 -18.50 4.37 -2.69
C GLY A 188 -18.65 2.90 -2.31
N MET A 189 -19.24 2.59 -1.16
CA MET A 189 -19.53 1.21 -0.78
C MET A 189 -20.67 0.64 -1.62
N SER A 190 -21.67 1.46 -1.96
CA SER A 190 -22.70 1.10 -2.95
C SER A 190 -22.11 0.78 -4.33
N VAL A 191 -21.10 1.53 -4.79
CA VAL A 191 -20.38 1.23 -6.05
C VAL A 191 -19.74 -0.15 -5.96
N LEU A 192 -19.02 -0.46 -4.88
CA LEU A 192 -18.37 -1.76 -4.71
C LEU A 192 -19.38 -2.92 -4.70
N LEU A 193 -20.44 -2.81 -3.89
CA LEU A 193 -21.45 -3.86 -3.71
C LEU A 193 -22.27 -4.12 -4.98
N LYS A 194 -22.50 -3.10 -5.81
CA LYS A 194 -23.24 -3.23 -7.07
C LYS A 194 -22.37 -3.71 -8.24
N HIS A 195 -21.05 -3.50 -8.19
CA HIS A 195 -20.12 -3.93 -9.22
C HIS A 195 -19.46 -5.27 -8.86
N LYS A 196 -20.11 -6.37 -9.23
CA LYS A 196 -19.63 -7.75 -9.01
C LYS A 196 -18.13 -7.99 -9.28
N PRO A 197 -17.51 -7.50 -10.38
CA PRO A 197 -16.08 -7.70 -10.62
C PRO A 197 -15.20 -7.01 -9.58
N LEU A 198 -15.59 -5.82 -9.11
CA LEU A 198 -14.86 -5.09 -8.07
C LEU A 198 -15.03 -5.74 -6.70
N LEU A 199 -16.23 -6.26 -6.40
CA LEU A 199 -16.46 -7.00 -5.16
C LEU A 199 -15.58 -8.25 -5.08
N VAL A 200 -15.51 -9.03 -6.16
CA VAL A 200 -14.62 -10.20 -6.26
C VAL A 200 -13.17 -9.79 -6.08
N LEU A 201 -12.74 -8.71 -6.75
CA LEU A 201 -11.39 -8.16 -6.61
C LEU A 201 -11.07 -7.76 -5.17
N ALA A 202 -11.96 -6.99 -4.53
CA ALA A 202 -11.77 -6.51 -3.16
C ALA A 202 -11.70 -7.65 -2.14
N LEU A 203 -12.58 -8.65 -2.25
CA LEU A 203 -12.57 -9.80 -1.35
C LEU A 203 -11.33 -10.69 -1.57
N ALA A 204 -10.91 -10.90 -2.82
CA ALA A 204 -9.70 -11.65 -3.11
C ALA A 204 -8.45 -10.94 -2.57
N LEU A 205 -8.37 -9.61 -2.72
CA LEU A 205 -7.30 -8.80 -2.14
C LEU A 205 -7.33 -8.81 -0.61
N ALA A 206 -8.51 -8.72 0.01
CA ALA A 206 -8.63 -8.81 1.47
C ALA A 206 -8.09 -10.16 1.98
N LEU A 207 -8.48 -11.28 1.36
CA LEU A 207 -7.95 -12.61 1.71
C LEU A 207 -6.44 -12.71 1.48
N PHE A 208 -5.94 -12.21 0.35
CA PHE A 208 -4.51 -12.19 0.07
C PHE A 208 -3.75 -11.42 1.16
N HIS A 209 -4.16 -10.18 1.45
CA HIS A 209 -3.48 -9.36 2.46
C HIS A 209 -3.65 -9.88 3.88
N LEU A 210 -4.77 -10.58 4.17
CA LEU A 210 -5.00 -11.29 5.43
C LEU A 210 -3.98 -12.40 5.67
N GLY A 211 -3.56 -13.12 4.63
CA GLY A 211 -2.47 -14.08 4.73
C GLY A 211 -1.09 -13.43 4.67
N ASN A 212 -0.93 -12.39 3.86
CA ASN A 212 0.38 -11.84 3.51
C ASN A 212 1.02 -11.00 4.62
N ALA A 213 0.26 -10.13 5.28
CA ALA A 213 0.83 -9.06 6.10
C ALA A 213 1.47 -9.53 7.42
N ALA A 214 1.07 -10.70 7.94
CA ALA A 214 1.64 -11.28 9.15
C ALA A 214 2.92 -12.10 8.93
N ILE A 215 3.21 -12.55 7.70
CA ILE A 215 4.33 -13.48 7.45
C ILE A 215 5.66 -12.86 7.87
N VAL A 216 5.98 -11.64 7.42
CA VAL A 216 7.28 -11.01 7.74
C VAL A 216 7.45 -10.71 9.23
N PRO A 217 6.47 -10.08 9.91
CA PRO A 217 6.59 -9.85 11.35
C PRO A 217 6.78 -11.14 12.15
N LEU A 218 5.98 -12.18 11.87
CA LEU A 218 6.08 -13.47 12.56
C LEU A 218 7.38 -14.19 12.25
N TYR A 219 7.85 -14.11 11.01
CA TYR A 219 9.14 -14.67 10.60
C TYR A 219 10.31 -13.99 11.30
N GLY A 220 10.25 -12.66 11.44
CA GLY A 220 11.24 -11.91 12.23
C GLY A 220 11.23 -12.32 13.70
N LEU A 221 10.05 -12.48 14.31
CA LEU A 221 9.91 -12.95 15.69
C LEU A 221 10.47 -14.37 15.88
N ALA A 222 10.18 -15.28 14.94
CA ALA A 222 10.73 -16.64 14.95
C ALA A 222 12.27 -16.63 14.85
N ALA A 223 12.83 -15.87 13.90
CA ALA A 223 14.27 -15.77 13.71
C ALA A 223 15.00 -15.15 14.92
N VAL A 224 14.39 -14.19 15.61
CA VAL A 224 14.95 -13.60 16.85
C VAL A 224 14.86 -14.58 18.02
N ALA A 225 13.75 -15.30 18.18
CA ALA A 225 13.60 -16.31 19.24
C ALA A 225 14.66 -17.43 19.11
N GLU A 226 15.10 -17.73 17.89
CA GLU A 226 16.15 -18.70 17.61
C GLU A 226 17.58 -18.10 17.65
N GLY A 227 17.73 -16.81 17.99
CA GLY A 227 19.03 -16.13 18.07
C GLY A 227 19.69 -15.85 16.71
N GLN A 228 18.93 -15.89 15.61
CA GLN A 228 19.45 -15.83 14.23
C GLN A 228 19.29 -14.48 13.54
N ALA A 229 18.76 -13.44 14.19
CA ALA A 229 18.53 -12.14 13.54
C ALA A 229 18.76 -10.93 14.47
N ASN A 230 19.32 -9.86 13.91
CA ASN A 230 19.36 -8.53 14.53
C ASN A 230 18.20 -7.66 13.99
N GLY A 231 17.31 -7.20 14.87
CA GLY A 231 16.00 -6.62 14.53
C GLY A 231 16.03 -5.46 13.53
N PRO A 232 16.80 -4.38 13.74
CA PRO A 232 16.84 -3.25 12.81
C PRO A 232 17.38 -3.60 11.42
N SER A 233 18.45 -4.40 11.35
CA SER A 233 19.02 -4.87 10.08
C SER A 233 18.03 -5.76 9.32
N PHE A 234 17.23 -6.56 10.04
CA PHE A 234 16.19 -7.42 9.45
C PHE A 234 15.14 -6.58 8.73
N VAL A 235 14.64 -5.54 9.39
CA VAL A 235 13.61 -4.65 8.83
C VAL A 235 14.14 -3.88 7.62
N ALA A 236 15.36 -3.35 7.68
CA ALA A 236 15.94 -2.65 6.53
C ALA A 236 16.13 -3.57 5.32
N THR A 237 16.67 -4.78 5.55
CA THR A 237 16.93 -5.77 4.49
C THR A 237 15.63 -6.23 3.84
N THR A 238 14.58 -6.47 4.65
CA THR A 238 13.27 -6.89 4.14
C THR A 238 12.66 -5.87 3.20
N VAL A 239 12.67 -4.59 3.59
CA VAL A 239 12.14 -3.50 2.77
C VAL A 239 12.91 -3.35 1.47
N VAL A 240 14.25 -3.34 1.51
CA VAL A 240 15.07 -3.14 0.30
C VAL A 240 14.85 -4.25 -0.72
N ILE A 241 14.86 -5.52 -0.29
CA ILE A 241 14.65 -6.66 -1.19
C ILE A 241 13.24 -6.62 -1.80
N ALA A 242 12.21 -6.44 -0.97
CA ALA A 242 10.83 -6.38 -1.42
C ALA A 242 10.64 -5.28 -2.48
N GLN A 243 11.06 -4.05 -2.18
CA GLN A 243 10.92 -2.92 -3.08
C GLN A 243 11.72 -3.13 -4.38
N GLY A 244 12.94 -3.66 -4.30
CA GLY A 244 13.74 -3.98 -5.48
C GLY A 244 13.03 -4.92 -6.45
N VAL A 245 12.39 -5.97 -5.92
CA VAL A 245 11.59 -6.91 -6.72
C VAL A 245 10.30 -6.25 -7.23
N MET A 246 9.64 -5.43 -6.42
CA MET A 246 8.43 -4.70 -6.82
C MET A 246 8.66 -3.73 -7.98
N ILE A 247 9.86 -3.15 -8.12
CA ILE A 247 10.23 -2.33 -9.30
C ILE A 247 10.12 -3.18 -10.57
N VAL A 248 10.76 -4.35 -10.57
CA VAL A 248 10.81 -5.25 -11.74
C VAL A 248 9.42 -5.78 -12.05
N THR A 249 8.68 -6.25 -11.05
CA THR A 249 7.36 -6.86 -11.24
C THR A 249 6.31 -5.82 -11.65
N SER A 250 6.42 -4.57 -11.19
CA SER A 250 5.58 -3.46 -11.69
C SER A 250 5.80 -3.22 -13.18
N LEU A 251 7.05 -3.22 -13.65
CA LEU A 251 7.37 -3.04 -15.07
C LEU A 251 6.90 -4.23 -15.91
N ILE A 252 6.97 -5.45 -15.39
CA ILE A 252 6.43 -6.65 -16.05
C ILE A 252 4.90 -6.57 -16.10
N ALA A 253 4.22 -6.27 -14.99
CA ALA A 253 2.77 -6.14 -14.91
C ALA A 253 2.25 -5.11 -15.91
N MET A 254 2.94 -3.97 -16.02
CA MET A 254 2.66 -2.94 -17.01
C MET A 254 2.65 -3.48 -18.45
N GLN A 255 3.69 -4.24 -18.83
CA GLN A 255 3.81 -4.79 -20.18
C GLN A 255 2.78 -5.90 -20.45
N VAL A 256 2.59 -6.79 -19.48
CA VAL A 256 1.69 -7.94 -19.62
C VAL A 256 0.23 -7.48 -19.62
N ALA A 257 -0.18 -6.63 -18.68
CA ALA A 257 -1.55 -6.10 -18.61
C ALA A 257 -1.88 -5.13 -19.76
N GLY A 258 -0.87 -4.51 -20.39
CA GLY A 258 -1.06 -3.71 -21.61
C GLY A 258 -1.31 -4.55 -22.87
N LYS A 259 -0.73 -5.76 -22.95
CA LYS A 259 -0.88 -6.68 -24.10
C LYS A 259 -1.99 -7.72 -23.92
N ARG A 260 -2.28 -8.10 -22.68
CA ARG A 260 -3.31 -9.07 -22.28
C ARG A 260 -4.37 -8.36 -21.43
N ASN A 261 -5.11 -9.13 -20.63
CA ASN A 261 -6.03 -8.64 -19.62
C ASN A 261 -5.36 -8.64 -18.23
N TYR A 262 -5.99 -8.01 -17.23
CA TYR A 262 -5.45 -7.96 -15.86
C TYR A 262 -5.59 -9.28 -15.11
N TRP A 263 -6.58 -10.09 -15.51
CA TRP A 263 -6.91 -11.35 -14.87
C TRP A 263 -5.73 -12.30 -14.58
N PRO A 264 -4.85 -12.65 -15.55
CA PRO A 264 -3.72 -13.54 -15.30
C PRO A 264 -2.66 -12.89 -14.41
N VAL A 265 -2.48 -11.57 -14.47
CA VAL A 265 -1.50 -10.86 -13.64
C VAL A 265 -1.91 -10.94 -12.17
N ILE A 266 -3.19 -10.71 -11.88
CA ILE A 266 -3.75 -10.81 -10.53
C ILE A 266 -3.74 -12.26 -10.05
N LEU A 267 -4.10 -13.22 -10.91
CA LEU A 267 -4.05 -14.65 -10.56
C LEU A 267 -2.65 -15.08 -10.15
N VAL A 268 -1.64 -14.74 -10.96
CA VAL A 268 -0.24 -15.04 -10.65
C VAL A 268 0.14 -14.43 -9.31
N SER A 269 -0.26 -13.16 -9.06
CA SER A 269 0.03 -12.52 -7.78
C SER A 269 -0.50 -13.28 -6.56
N PHE A 270 -1.71 -13.85 -6.64
CA PHE A 270 -2.30 -14.62 -5.55
C PHE A 270 -1.59 -15.95 -5.31
N ILE A 271 -1.11 -16.61 -6.37
CA ILE A 271 -0.40 -17.90 -6.29
C ILE A 271 0.93 -17.78 -5.56
N PHE A 272 1.58 -16.61 -5.56
CA PHE A 272 2.85 -16.42 -4.86
C PHE A 272 2.71 -16.48 -3.33
N LEU A 273 1.53 -16.18 -2.76
CA LEU A 273 1.33 -16.22 -1.30
C LEU A 273 1.31 -17.65 -0.72
N PRO A 274 0.59 -18.64 -1.29
CA PRO A 274 0.67 -20.02 -0.85
C PRO A 274 2.09 -20.58 -0.90
N VAL A 275 2.81 -20.31 -2.00
CA VAL A 275 4.22 -20.72 -2.15
C VAL A 275 5.08 -20.10 -1.06
N ARG A 276 4.86 -18.81 -0.75
CA ARG A 276 5.53 -18.11 0.34
C ARG A 276 5.23 -18.73 1.70
N GLY A 277 3.97 -19.07 1.99
CA GLY A 277 3.58 -19.71 3.25
C GLY A 277 4.21 -21.09 3.44
N VAL A 278 4.24 -21.92 2.38
CA VAL A 278 4.93 -23.22 2.39
C VAL A 278 6.43 -23.03 2.59
N LEU A 279 7.05 -22.09 1.89
CA LEU A 279 8.48 -21.85 2.03
C LEU A 279 8.82 -21.39 3.46
N ALA A 280 8.00 -20.54 4.07
CA ALA A 280 8.21 -20.04 5.43
C ALA A 280 8.06 -21.13 6.50
N PHE A 281 7.35 -22.22 6.20
CA PHE A 281 7.30 -23.39 7.06
C PHE A 281 8.63 -24.16 7.07
N PHE A 282 9.29 -24.31 5.91
CA PHE A 282 10.49 -25.13 5.78
C PHE A 282 11.81 -24.38 5.97
N VAL A 283 11.84 -23.10 5.62
CA VAL A 283 13.04 -22.28 5.65
C VAL A 283 12.95 -21.32 6.82
N THR A 284 13.85 -21.46 7.79
CA THR A 284 13.98 -20.54 8.94
C THR A 284 15.31 -19.77 8.88
N GLY A 285 15.49 -18.83 9.82
CA GLY A 285 16.72 -18.07 9.94
C GLY A 285 16.85 -16.88 9.00
N TRP A 286 17.97 -16.17 9.15
CA TRP A 286 18.25 -14.90 8.48
C TRP A 286 18.14 -14.96 6.95
N TRP A 287 18.70 -16.01 6.34
CA TRP A 287 18.75 -16.13 4.88
C TRP A 287 17.40 -16.44 4.26
N GLY A 288 16.47 -17.07 5.00
CA GLY A 288 15.14 -17.37 4.49
C GLY A 288 14.27 -16.13 4.25
N VAL A 289 14.65 -14.98 4.81
CA VAL A 289 14.01 -13.69 4.54
C VAL A 289 14.08 -13.31 3.06
N VAL A 290 15.22 -13.59 2.42
CA VAL A 290 15.46 -13.20 1.02
C VAL A 290 14.41 -13.80 0.09
N PRO A 291 14.21 -15.13 0.02
CA PRO A 291 13.18 -15.67 -0.84
C PRO A 291 11.77 -15.29 -0.37
N MET A 292 11.50 -15.09 0.93
CA MET A 292 10.19 -14.58 1.37
C MET A 292 9.86 -13.22 0.76
N GLN A 293 10.85 -12.31 0.73
CA GLN A 293 10.64 -10.96 0.21
C GLN A 293 10.64 -10.90 -1.31
N VAL A 294 11.33 -11.83 -1.97
CA VAL A 294 11.20 -11.99 -3.42
C VAL A 294 9.78 -12.41 -3.77
N LEU A 295 9.21 -13.41 -3.10
CA LEU A 295 7.85 -13.87 -3.37
C LEU A 295 6.81 -12.77 -3.02
N ASP A 296 7.02 -12.04 -1.92
CA ASP A 296 6.17 -10.90 -1.55
C ASP A 296 6.20 -9.79 -2.59
N GLY A 297 7.40 -9.39 -3.02
CA GLY A 297 7.60 -8.34 -4.01
C GLY A 297 7.04 -8.71 -5.39
N ILE A 298 7.00 -10.01 -5.72
CA ILE A 298 6.28 -10.48 -6.91
C ILE A 298 4.77 -10.31 -6.72
N GLY A 299 4.20 -10.87 -5.66
CA GLY A 299 2.76 -10.79 -5.42
C GLY A 299 2.26 -9.34 -5.35
N THR A 300 2.81 -8.57 -4.43
CA THR A 300 2.39 -7.19 -4.18
C THR A 300 2.77 -6.23 -5.32
N GLY A 301 3.94 -6.38 -5.92
CA GLY A 301 4.39 -5.53 -7.04
C GLY A 301 3.61 -5.76 -8.34
N LEU A 302 3.09 -6.96 -8.59
CA LEU A 302 2.14 -7.18 -9.69
C LEU A 302 0.80 -6.46 -9.42
N GLN A 303 0.32 -6.48 -8.16
CA GLN A 303 -0.95 -5.89 -7.75
C GLN A 303 -0.93 -4.35 -7.82
N THR A 304 0.18 -3.68 -7.51
CA THR A 304 0.26 -2.21 -7.53
C THR A 304 -0.07 -1.61 -8.90
N VAL A 305 0.18 -2.35 -9.97
CA VAL A 305 -0.16 -1.94 -11.35
C VAL A 305 -1.51 -2.50 -11.78
N ALA A 306 -1.76 -3.79 -11.53
CA ALA A 306 -2.93 -4.47 -12.06
C ALA A 306 -4.24 -4.04 -11.37
N VAL A 307 -4.22 -3.77 -10.07
CA VAL A 307 -5.42 -3.40 -9.30
C VAL A 307 -5.95 -2.03 -9.73
N PRO A 308 -5.17 -0.92 -9.73
CA PRO A 308 -5.67 0.36 -10.23
C PRO A 308 -6.07 0.29 -11.71
N GLY A 309 -5.33 -0.46 -12.54
CA GLY A 309 -5.66 -0.67 -13.96
C GLY A 309 -7.00 -1.36 -14.18
N MET A 310 -7.27 -2.42 -13.43
CA MET A 310 -8.54 -3.13 -13.50
C MET A 310 -9.70 -2.25 -13.01
N ILE A 311 -9.50 -1.49 -11.93
CA ILE A 311 -10.51 -0.56 -11.40
C ILE A 311 -10.81 0.55 -12.41
N ALA A 312 -9.77 1.20 -12.96
CA ALA A 312 -9.90 2.25 -13.96
C ALA A 312 -10.62 1.75 -15.23
N ARG A 313 -10.36 0.51 -15.66
CA ARG A 313 -11.05 -0.11 -16.80
C ARG A 313 -12.49 -0.51 -16.46
N SER A 314 -12.74 -1.04 -15.26
CA SER A 314 -14.06 -1.49 -14.83
C SER A 314 -15.03 -0.34 -14.56
N LEU A 315 -14.53 0.81 -14.13
CA LEU A 315 -15.32 1.99 -13.81
C LEU A 315 -15.20 3.08 -14.89
N ASN A 316 -14.60 2.76 -16.04
CA ASN A 316 -14.55 3.69 -17.14
C ASN A 316 -15.96 4.06 -17.63
N GLY A 317 -16.24 5.35 -17.73
CA GLY A 317 -17.55 5.88 -18.10
C GLY A 317 -18.52 6.06 -16.92
N THR A 318 -18.13 5.78 -15.68
CA THR A 318 -19.00 5.93 -14.49
C THR A 318 -18.79 7.24 -13.73
N GLY A 319 -17.66 7.92 -13.96
CA GLY A 319 -17.26 9.11 -13.20
C GLY A 319 -16.75 8.84 -11.77
N ARG A 320 -16.47 7.58 -11.39
CA ARG A 320 -16.27 7.13 -9.99
C ARG A 320 -15.00 6.31 -9.77
N ILE A 321 -13.98 6.50 -10.59
CA ILE A 321 -12.77 5.65 -10.56
C ILE A 321 -12.02 5.79 -9.23
N ASN A 322 -11.80 7.01 -8.74
CA ASN A 322 -11.03 7.21 -7.50
C ASN A 322 -11.85 6.78 -6.26
N LEU A 323 -13.17 7.01 -6.28
CA LEU A 323 -14.09 6.49 -5.26
C LEU A 323 -14.06 4.95 -5.17
N GLY A 324 -14.16 4.26 -6.31
CA GLY A 324 -14.11 2.80 -6.35
C GLY A 324 -12.74 2.23 -5.94
N GLN A 325 -11.66 2.93 -6.29
CA GLN A 325 -10.32 2.58 -5.83
C GLN A 325 -10.19 2.72 -4.31
N GLY A 326 -10.73 3.79 -3.74
CA GLY A 326 -10.79 3.97 -2.30
C GLY A 326 -11.54 2.82 -1.60
N ALA A 327 -12.69 2.40 -2.14
CA ALA A 327 -13.47 1.29 -1.59
C ALA A 327 -12.72 -0.05 -1.61
N VAL A 328 -12.04 -0.37 -2.71
CA VAL A 328 -11.22 -1.59 -2.81
C VAL A 328 -10.06 -1.55 -1.81
N ILE A 329 -9.36 -0.42 -1.69
CA ILE A 329 -8.26 -0.24 -0.73
C ILE A 329 -8.76 -0.36 0.71
N THR A 330 -9.94 0.18 1.04
CA THR A 330 -10.54 0.04 2.38
C THR A 330 -10.76 -1.45 2.73
N VAL A 331 -11.39 -2.23 1.84
CA VAL A 331 -11.64 -3.67 2.09
C VAL A 331 -10.34 -4.46 2.16
N GLN A 332 -9.37 -4.16 1.29
CA GLN A 332 -8.02 -4.73 1.36
C GLN A 332 -7.35 -4.41 2.70
N GLY A 333 -7.48 -3.17 3.19
CA GLY A 333 -6.93 -2.69 4.45
C GLY A 333 -7.50 -3.43 5.68
N VAL A 334 -8.78 -3.81 5.65
CA VAL A 334 -9.37 -4.69 6.68
C VAL A 334 -8.63 -6.02 6.72
N GLY A 335 -8.40 -6.66 5.57
CA GLY A 335 -7.62 -7.91 5.52
C GLY A 335 -6.20 -7.72 6.06
N ALA A 336 -5.49 -6.71 5.56
CA ALA A 336 -4.11 -6.41 5.96
C ALA A 336 -3.98 -6.12 7.48
N SER A 337 -4.93 -5.39 8.07
CA SER A 337 -4.88 -5.00 9.48
C SER A 337 -5.22 -6.14 10.44
N LEU A 338 -6.13 -7.05 10.06
CA LEU A 338 -6.46 -8.23 10.85
C LEU A 338 -5.35 -9.28 10.84
N SER A 339 -4.49 -9.27 9.81
CA SER A 339 -3.46 -10.28 9.59
C SER A 339 -2.51 -10.46 10.77
N PRO A 340 -1.80 -9.44 11.30
CA PRO A 340 -0.82 -9.66 12.37
C PRO A 340 -1.46 -10.11 13.67
N ALA A 341 -2.66 -9.60 13.99
CA ALA A 341 -3.39 -10.01 15.17
C ALA A 341 -3.76 -11.50 15.10
N LEU A 342 -4.40 -11.93 14.00
CA LEU A 342 -4.78 -13.33 13.81
C LEU A 342 -3.55 -14.25 13.76
N GLY A 343 -2.53 -13.87 13.00
CA GLY A 343 -1.29 -14.64 12.90
C GLY A 343 -0.58 -14.78 14.24
N GLY A 344 -0.54 -13.73 15.07
CA GLY A 344 0.07 -13.77 16.40
C GLY A 344 -0.64 -14.73 17.35
N TRP A 345 -1.97 -14.67 17.44
CA TRP A 345 -2.76 -15.58 18.29
C TRP A 345 -2.62 -17.04 17.84
N ILE A 346 -2.68 -17.29 16.53
CA ILE A 346 -2.51 -18.65 15.99
C ILE A 346 -1.09 -19.17 16.29
N ALA A 347 -0.06 -18.35 16.09
CA ALA A 347 1.33 -18.74 16.36
C ALA A 347 1.57 -19.06 17.84
N GLN A 348 0.89 -18.40 18.77
CA GLN A 348 0.97 -18.73 20.19
C GLN A 348 0.38 -20.11 20.51
N TRP A 349 -0.67 -20.54 19.80
CA TRP A 349 -1.35 -21.79 20.09
C TRP A 349 -0.72 -23.00 19.39
N ILE A 350 -0.27 -22.84 18.15
CA ILE A 350 0.19 -23.95 17.31
C ILE A 350 1.62 -23.77 16.78
N GLY A 351 2.31 -22.70 17.17
CA GLY A 351 3.68 -22.39 16.74
C GLY A 351 3.76 -21.65 15.40
N TYR A 352 4.95 -21.08 15.12
CA TYR A 352 5.20 -20.27 13.92
C TYR A 352 5.06 -21.05 12.60
N GLY A 353 5.67 -22.23 12.52
CA GLY A 353 5.63 -23.07 11.31
C GLY A 353 4.20 -23.31 10.80
N PRO A 354 3.35 -24.03 11.55
CA PRO A 354 1.96 -24.29 11.14
C PRO A 354 1.16 -23.02 10.84
N THR A 355 1.45 -21.91 11.54
CA THR A 355 0.84 -20.61 11.25
C THR A 355 1.17 -20.11 9.85
N PHE A 356 2.40 -20.27 9.35
CA PHE A 356 2.75 -19.88 7.99
C PHE A 356 1.98 -20.66 6.92
N LEU A 357 1.69 -21.95 7.15
CA LEU A 357 0.84 -22.74 6.25
C LEU A 357 -0.59 -22.22 6.23
N LEU A 358 -1.17 -21.89 7.40
CA LEU A 358 -2.50 -21.29 7.49
C LEU A 358 -2.57 -19.93 6.78
N LEU A 359 -1.55 -19.08 6.99
CA LEU A 359 -1.43 -17.79 6.30
C LEU A 359 -1.31 -17.96 4.79
N GLY A 360 -0.53 -18.93 4.32
CA GLY A 360 -0.46 -19.32 2.91
C GLY A 360 -1.82 -19.85 2.37
N GLY A 361 -2.61 -20.51 3.22
CA GLY A 361 -3.95 -20.99 2.93
C GLY A 361 -4.94 -19.87 2.54
N PHE A 362 -4.82 -18.67 3.12
CA PHE A 362 -5.61 -17.52 2.66
C PHE A 362 -5.29 -17.10 1.23
N GLY A 363 -4.04 -17.31 0.78
CA GLY A 363 -3.66 -17.13 -0.62
C GLY A 363 -4.31 -18.17 -1.55
N LEU A 364 -4.52 -19.40 -1.08
CA LEU A 364 -5.28 -20.41 -1.82
C LEU A 364 -6.75 -20.01 -1.89
N ALA A 365 -7.32 -19.50 -0.80
CA ALA A 365 -8.69 -18.99 -0.79
C ALA A 365 -8.87 -17.80 -1.76
N SER A 366 -7.93 -16.87 -1.78
CA SER A 366 -7.89 -15.76 -2.75
C SER A 366 -7.82 -16.26 -4.20
N THR A 367 -6.93 -17.22 -4.47
CA THR A 367 -6.79 -17.87 -5.78
C THR A 367 -8.07 -18.58 -6.20
N ALA A 368 -8.66 -19.37 -5.30
CA ALA A 368 -9.90 -20.10 -5.54
C ALA A 368 -11.07 -19.15 -5.84
N LEU A 369 -11.21 -18.06 -5.07
CA LEU A 369 -12.20 -17.03 -5.31
C LEU A 369 -12.03 -16.40 -6.70
N TRP A 370 -10.79 -16.07 -7.07
CA TRP A 370 -10.47 -15.47 -8.37
C TRP A 370 -10.77 -16.38 -9.56
N LEU A 371 -10.52 -17.69 -9.41
CA LEU A 371 -10.81 -18.71 -10.41
C LEU A 371 -12.32 -18.98 -10.51
N ALA A 372 -13.00 -19.20 -9.37
CA ALA A 372 -14.43 -19.52 -9.30
C ALA A 372 -15.29 -18.41 -9.92
N PHE A 373 -14.93 -17.15 -9.66
CA PHE A 373 -15.62 -15.99 -10.24
C PHE A 373 -14.95 -15.47 -11.52
N GLY A 374 -14.09 -16.27 -12.15
CA GLY A 374 -13.33 -15.90 -13.35
C GLY A 374 -14.19 -15.34 -14.48
N ALA A 375 -15.41 -15.85 -14.67
CA ALA A 375 -16.35 -15.34 -15.67
C ALA A 375 -16.72 -13.86 -15.46
N ALA A 376 -16.76 -13.37 -14.22
CA ALA A 376 -17.07 -11.99 -13.89
C ALA A 376 -15.88 -11.04 -14.11
N VAL A 377 -14.65 -11.54 -13.94
CA VAL A 377 -13.43 -10.71 -13.89
C VAL A 377 -12.55 -10.80 -15.15
N LYS A 378 -12.66 -11.86 -15.97
CA LYS A 378 -11.82 -12.09 -17.17
C LYS A 378 -11.93 -11.02 -18.26
N LYS A 379 -13.02 -10.23 -18.27
CA LYS A 379 -13.33 -9.22 -19.30
C LYS A 379 -12.44 -7.97 -19.22
N TYR A 380 -11.76 -7.77 -18.08
CA TYR A 380 -10.91 -6.62 -17.79
C TYR A 380 -9.45 -7.05 -17.86
#